data_AF-A0A2G9P363-F1
#
_entry.id   AF-A0A2G9P363-F1
#
_cell.length_a   1.000
_cell.length_b   1.000
_cell.length_c   1.000
_cell.angle_alpha   90.00
_cell.angle_beta   90.00
_cell.angle_gamma   90.00
#
_symmetry.space_group_name_H-M   'P 1'
#
loop_
_entity.id
_entity.type
_entity.pdbx_description
1 polymer ?
#
loop_
_entity_poly.entity_id
_entity_poly.type
_entity_poly.pdbx_seq_one_letter_code
_entity_poly.pdbx_strand_id
1 'polypeptide(L)'
;MFSRPFCEHGPVPLSTYMRIYKKGDIVDIKGTGTIQKGMPHNCYNGKTSWIYNATLGMIVNKQVKLLYVTTFLTVESSENFCVTVSMQAKLERNSGNSARVYGA
;
A
#
# COMPACT_ATOMS: atom_id res chain seq x y z
N MET A 1 -7.11 10.91 12.67
CA MET A 1 -6.68 10.28 11.40
C MET A 1 -6.91 8.76 11.40
N PHE A 2 -6.52 8.05 12.46
CA PHE A 2 -6.68 6.57 12.57
C PHE A 2 -8.09 6.09 12.97
N SER A 3 -9.04 7.01 13.10
CA SER A 3 -10.44 6.65 13.36
C SER A 3 -11.01 5.95 12.15
N ARG A 4 -11.82 4.93 12.38
CA ARG A 4 -12.60 4.29 11.31
C ARG A 4 -13.69 5.22 10.81
N PRO A 5 -14.13 5.04 9.55
CA PRO A 5 -15.29 5.76 9.05
C PRO A 5 -16.56 5.30 9.78
N PHE A 6 -17.60 6.12 9.66
CA PHE A 6 -18.88 5.87 10.31
C PHE A 6 -19.44 4.49 9.92
N CYS A 7 -20.01 3.78 10.90
CA CYS A 7 -20.60 2.45 10.73
C CYS A 7 -19.63 1.31 10.34
N GLU A 8 -18.31 1.53 10.31
CA GLU A 8 -17.31 0.47 10.05
C GLU A 8 -16.55 0.03 11.31
N HIS A 9 -17.19 0.11 12.48
CA HIS A 9 -16.59 -0.32 13.74
C HIS A 9 -16.54 -1.85 13.81
N GLY A 10 -15.37 -2.41 14.13
CA GLY A 10 -15.22 -3.85 14.28
C GLY A 10 -13.90 -4.41 13.77
N PRO A 11 -13.77 -5.74 13.72
CA PRO A 11 -12.62 -6.42 13.12
C PRO A 11 -12.58 -6.17 11.61
N VAL A 12 -11.38 -6.18 11.01
CA VAL A 12 -11.25 -6.12 9.55
C VAL A 12 -11.75 -7.45 8.96
N PRO A 13 -12.44 -7.42 7.80
CA PRO A 13 -12.83 -8.64 7.11
C PRO A 13 -11.63 -9.50 6.71
N LEU A 14 -11.84 -10.81 6.72
CA LEU A 14 -10.86 -11.83 6.35
C LEU A 14 -10.28 -11.65 4.93
N SER A 15 -11.03 -11.02 4.03
CA SER A 15 -10.61 -10.76 2.65
C SER A 15 -9.38 -9.86 2.54
N THR A 16 -9.14 -8.98 3.51
CA THR A 16 -7.97 -8.10 3.52
C THR A 16 -6.69 -8.87 3.81
N TYR A 17 -6.78 -9.88 4.68
CA TYR A 17 -5.64 -10.73 5.05
C TYR A 17 -5.21 -11.66 3.93
N MET A 18 -6.17 -12.19 3.16
CA MET A 18 -5.90 -13.13 2.07
C MET A 18 -5.38 -12.45 0.79
N ARG A 19 -5.23 -11.12 0.79
CA ARG A 19 -4.64 -10.42 -0.36
C ARG A 19 -3.18 -10.82 -0.52
N ILE A 20 -2.85 -11.32 -1.72
CA ILE A 20 -1.50 -11.71 -2.08
C ILE A 20 -0.74 -10.46 -2.50
N TYR A 21 0.32 -10.15 -1.78
CA TYR A 21 1.25 -9.07 -2.10
C TYR A 21 2.56 -9.67 -2.61
N LYS A 22 3.09 -9.13 -3.70
CA LYS A 22 4.36 -9.56 -4.29
C LYS A 22 5.42 -8.48 -4.12
N LYS A 23 6.68 -8.91 -4.11
CA LYS A 23 7.82 -7.99 -4.14
C LYS A 23 7.75 -7.16 -5.44
N GLY A 24 7.93 -5.85 -5.30
CA GLY A 24 7.85 -4.91 -6.42
C GLY A 24 6.44 -4.35 -6.69
N ASP A 25 5.40 -4.84 -6.01
CA ASP A 25 4.07 -4.23 -6.09
C ASP A 25 4.08 -2.84 -5.43
N ILE A 26 3.28 -1.95 -6.02
CA ILE A 26 3.03 -0.60 -5.48
C ILE A 26 1.81 -0.65 -4.58
N VAL A 27 1.98 -0.16 -3.37
CA VAL A 27 0.98 -0.23 -2.30
C VAL A 27 0.96 1.07 -1.52
N ASP A 28 -0.22 1.41 -1.01
CA ASP A 28 -0.44 2.56 -0.14
C ASP A 28 -0.50 2.13 1.32
N ILE A 29 0.09 2.93 2.18
CA ILE A 29 0.05 2.74 3.63
C ILE A 29 -1.22 3.39 4.17
N LYS A 30 -2.07 2.62 4.85
CA LYS A 30 -3.28 3.09 5.50
C LYS A 30 -3.34 2.58 6.94
N GLY A 31 -3.10 3.44 7.92
CA GLY A 31 -3.22 3.06 9.32
C GLY A 31 -4.68 2.88 9.75
N THR A 32 -5.04 1.69 10.20
CA THR A 32 -6.37 1.39 10.76
C THR A 32 -6.30 1.28 12.29
N GLY A 33 -7.22 1.93 13.01
CA GLY A 33 -7.22 1.95 14.48
C GLY A 33 -7.60 0.64 15.18
N THR A 34 -7.98 -0.41 14.45
CA THR A 34 -8.37 -1.71 15.03
C THR A 34 -7.18 -2.56 15.44
N ILE A 35 -6.09 -2.53 14.67
CA ILE A 35 -4.88 -3.28 14.98
C ILE A 35 -3.80 -2.33 15.45
N GLN A 36 -3.39 -2.51 16.70
CA GLN A 36 -2.35 -1.69 17.31
C GLN A 36 -0.93 -2.19 16.99
N LYS A 37 -0.77 -3.50 16.79
CA LYS A 37 0.53 -4.11 16.50
C LYS A 37 0.98 -3.81 15.07
N GLY A 38 2.24 -3.44 14.92
CA GLY A 38 2.80 -3.09 13.63
C GLY A 38 2.11 -1.90 12.96
N MET A 39 1.49 -1.00 13.72
CA MET A 39 0.83 0.19 13.17
C MET A 39 1.89 1.18 12.67
N PRO A 40 1.76 1.70 11.43
CA PRO A 40 2.69 2.68 10.90
C PRO A 40 2.58 4.02 11.64
N HIS A 41 3.70 4.72 11.80
CA HIS A 41 3.69 6.07 12.34
C HIS A 41 2.89 7.02 11.43
N ASN A 42 2.26 8.04 12.01
CA ASN A 42 1.38 8.99 11.31
C ASN A 42 2.01 9.63 10.08
N CYS A 43 3.32 9.88 10.09
CA CYS A 43 4.02 10.48 8.95
C CYS A 43 4.09 9.60 7.69
N TYR A 44 3.67 8.34 7.76
CA TYR A 44 3.63 7.42 6.62
C TYR A 44 2.22 7.15 6.10
N ASN A 45 1.20 7.58 6.82
CA ASN A 45 -0.18 7.34 6.42
C ASN A 45 -0.49 8.07 5.10
N GLY A 46 -1.10 7.37 4.15
CA GLY A 46 -1.41 7.88 2.81
C GLY A 46 -0.21 7.98 1.85
N LYS A 47 0.95 7.42 2.21
CA LYS A 47 2.09 7.34 1.28
C LYS A 47 2.05 6.07 0.47
N THR A 48 2.41 6.21 -0.79
CA THR A 48 2.66 5.11 -1.71
C THR A 48 4.11 4.63 -1.58
N SER A 49 4.32 3.32 -1.65
CA SER A 49 5.64 2.70 -1.54
C SER A 49 5.73 1.37 -2.28
N TRP A 50 6.95 0.86 -2.38
CA TRP A 50 7.24 -0.44 -2.98
C TRP A 50 7.49 -1.50 -1.91
N ILE A 51 7.04 -2.72 -2.17
CA ILE A 51 7.30 -3.87 -1.31
C ILE A 51 8.72 -4.41 -1.57
N TYR A 52 9.55 -4.47 -0.52
CA TYR A 52 10.91 -5.02 -0.59
C TYR A 52 11.00 -6.50 -0.23
N ASN A 53 10.18 -6.97 0.72
CA ASN A 53 10.21 -8.33 1.25
C ASN A 53 8.78 -8.88 1.39
N ALA A 54 8.65 -10.21 1.28
CA ALA A 54 7.41 -10.96 1.37
C ALA A 54 6.69 -10.78 2.72
N THR A 55 7.43 -10.58 3.81
CA THR A 55 6.90 -10.27 5.15
C THR A 55 6.55 -8.79 5.30
N LEU A 56 5.86 -8.21 4.31
CA LEU A 56 5.26 -6.86 4.36
C LEU A 56 6.27 -5.74 4.69
N GLY A 57 7.46 -5.86 4.14
CA GLY A 57 8.47 -4.82 4.20
C GLY A 57 8.28 -3.78 3.10
N MET A 58 8.27 -2.49 3.43
CA MET A 58 8.09 -1.40 2.45
C MET A 58 9.25 -0.42 2.40
N ILE A 59 9.48 0.15 1.22
CA ILE A 59 10.42 1.25 0.97
C ILE A 59 9.64 2.54 0.80
N VAL A 60 9.73 3.44 1.77
CA VAL A 60 8.95 4.69 1.80
C VAL A 60 9.88 5.89 1.75
N ASN A 61 9.53 6.87 0.91
CA ASN A 61 10.22 8.16 0.91
C ASN A 61 9.59 9.09 1.97
N LYS A 62 10.42 9.57 2.89
CA LYS A 62 10.04 10.55 3.89
C LYS A 62 10.82 11.83 3.66
N GLN A 63 10.11 12.94 3.56
CA GLN A 63 10.73 14.25 3.54
C GLN A 63 11.27 14.58 4.94
N VAL A 64 12.54 14.93 5.02
CA VAL A 64 13.23 15.40 6.21
C VAL A 64 13.88 16.73 5.86
N LYS A 65 13.27 17.83 6.31
CA LYS A 65 13.67 19.20 5.97
C LYS A 65 13.76 19.40 4.44
N LEU A 66 14.96 19.59 3.90
CA LEU A 66 15.20 19.80 2.46
C LEU A 66 15.32 18.49 1.65
N LEU A 67 15.55 17.35 2.30
CA LEU A 67 15.92 16.11 1.62
C LEU A 67 14.84 15.05 1.73
N TYR A 68 14.77 14.17 0.73
CA TYR A 68 13.98 12.95 0.81
C TYR A 68 14.89 11.81 1.25
N VAL A 69 14.51 11.19 2.38
CA VAL A 69 15.21 10.04 2.93
C VAL A 69 14.35 8.81 2.69
N THR A 70 14.95 7.80 2.06
CA THR A 70 14.34 6.50 1.89
C THR A 70 14.44 5.73 3.20
N THR A 71 13.29 5.31 3.74
CA THR A 71 13.19 4.57 5.00
C THR A 71 12.54 3.22 4.75
N PHE A 72 13.07 2.17 5.39
CA PHE A 72 12.46 0.85 5.40
C PHE A 72 11.45 0.78 6.55
N LEU A 73 10.20 0.51 6.22
CA LEU A 73 9.14 0.33 7.18
C LEU A 73 8.71 -1.14 7.19
N THR A 74 8.69 -1.74 8.37
CA THR A 74 8.09 -3.05 8.58
C THR A 74 6.72 -2.86 9.22
N VAL A 75 5.70 -3.43 8.61
CA VAL A 75 4.31 -3.38 9.06
C VAL A 75 3.86 -4.83 9.17
N GLU A 76 3.47 -5.25 10.37
CA GLU A 76 3.21 -6.68 10.66
C GLU A 76 1.84 -7.16 10.16
N SER A 77 0.95 -6.24 9.80
CA SER A 77 -0.40 -6.56 9.36
C SER A 77 -0.68 -6.02 7.96
N SER A 78 -1.17 -6.90 7.08
CA SER A 78 -1.57 -6.58 5.71
C SER A 78 -2.79 -5.65 5.64
N GLU A 79 -3.51 -5.48 6.75
CA GLU A 79 -4.64 -4.55 6.86
C GLU A 79 -4.24 -3.09 6.74
N ASN A 80 -2.98 -2.78 7.07
CA ASN A 80 -2.46 -1.44 6.96
C ASN A 80 -2.03 -1.08 5.53
N PHE A 81 -2.37 -1.93 4.56
CA PHE A 81 -2.05 -1.76 3.16
C PHE A 81 -3.32 -1.63 2.31
N CYS A 82 -3.24 -0.78 1.30
CA CYS A 82 -4.18 -0.75 0.20
C CYS A 82 -3.42 -0.98 -1.11
N VAL A 83 -4.03 -1.71 -2.05
CA VAL A 83 -3.51 -1.79 -3.41
C VAL A 83 -3.80 -0.47 -4.12
N THR A 84 -2.77 0.15 -4.68
CA THR A 84 -2.92 1.44 -5.35
C THR A 84 -3.62 1.25 -6.70
N VAL A 85 -4.69 2.01 -6.95
CA VAL A 85 -5.45 1.97 -8.22
C VAL A 85 -4.67 2.53 -9.42
N SER A 86 -3.65 3.34 -9.18
CA SER A 86 -2.91 4.04 -10.23
C SER A 86 -2.08 3.10 -11.12
N MET A 87 -1.53 2.03 -10.56
CA MET A 87 -0.73 1.07 -11.33
C MET A 87 -1.61 0.13 -12.16
N GLN A 88 -2.74 -0.33 -11.61
CA GLN A 88 -3.73 -1.13 -12.35
C GLN A 88 -4.24 -0.37 -13.58
N ALA A 89 -4.65 0.89 -13.41
CA ALA A 89 -5.10 1.73 -14.52
C ALA A 89 -3.98 2.04 -15.54
N LYS A 90 -2.70 2.04 -15.15
CA LYS A 90 -1.57 2.22 -16.08
C LYS A 90 -1.31 0.93 -16.87
N LEU A 91 -1.38 -0.22 -16.22
CA LEU A 91 -1.20 -1.53 -16.84
C LEU A 91 -2.30 -1.82 -17.85
N GLU A 92 -3.57 -1.58 -17.50
CA GLU A 92 -4.72 -1.73 -18.40
C GLU A 92 -4.62 -0.83 -19.64
N ARG A 93 -4.13 0.41 -19.48
CA ARG A 93 -3.85 1.30 -20.62
C ARG A 93 -2.72 0.79 -21.49
N ASN A 94 -1.65 0.29 -20.88
CA ASN A 94 -0.49 -0.20 -21.62
C ASN A 94 -0.81 -1.49 -22.39
N SER A 95 -1.54 -2.42 -21.77
CA SER A 95 -2.01 -3.65 -22.43
C SER A 95 -2.96 -3.32 -23.58
N GLY A 96 -3.87 -2.36 -23.38
CA GLY A 96 -4.73 -1.85 -24.44
C GLY A 96 -3.95 -1.18 -25.57
N ASN A 97 -2.90 -0.42 -25.27
CA ASN A 97 -2.06 0.22 -26.28
C ASN A 97 -1.19 -0.80 -27.03
N SER A 98 -0.59 -1.76 -26.34
CA SER A 98 0.18 -2.83 -26.98
C SER A 98 -0.72 -3.71 -27.86
N ALA A 99 -1.96 -3.97 -27.45
CA ALA A 99 -2.92 -4.67 -28.30
C ALA A 99 -3.29 -3.85 -29.55
N ARG A 100 -3.29 -2.51 -29.48
CA ARG A 100 -3.48 -1.65 -30.68
C ARG A 100 -2.24 -1.55 -31.56
N VAL A 101 -1.04 -1.60 -31.00
CA VAL A 101 0.23 -1.40 -31.72
C VAL A 101 0.77 -2.72 -32.32
N TYR A 102 0.58 -3.83 -31.60
CA TYR A 102 1.12 -5.15 -31.96
C TYR A 102 0.02 -6.20 -32.23
N GLY A 103 -1.26 -5.83 -32.17
CA GLY A 103 -2.38 -6.77 -32.37
C GLY A 103 -2.98 -6.73 -33.77
N ALA A 104 -3.38 -7.93 -34.21
CA ALA A 104 -4.09 -8.36 -35.42
C ALA A 104 -5.26 -7.49 -35.92
#